data_AF-A0AB73N7S1-F1
#
_entry.id   AF-A0AB73N7S1-F1
#
_cell.length_a   1.000
_cell.length_b   1.000
_cell.length_c   1.000
_cell.angle_alpha   90.00
_cell.angle_beta   90.00
_cell.angle_gamma   90.00
#
_symmetry.space_group_name_H-M   'P 1'
#
loop_
_entity.id
_entity.type
_entity.pdbx_description
1 polymer ?
#
loop_
_entity_poly.entity_id
_entity_poly.type
_entity_poly.pdbx_seq_one_letter_code
_entity_poly.pdbx_strand_id
1 'polypeptide(L)'
;MFGAALDAVRRFAREQWPILVVSAVFLVALGLVIADRWRRGALVVGIAVGVAAALRLVLADDTAGLLAVRSKTFDVGALSAVAAVMVYLALTIDPLGTG
;
A
#
# COMPACT_ATOMS: atom_id res chain seq x y z
N MET A 1 -0.99 21.62 26.38
CA MET A 1 -1.12 20.17 26.11
C MET A 1 -1.48 19.87 24.65
N PHE A 2 -2.50 20.52 24.06
CA PHE A 2 -2.90 20.31 22.65
C PHE A 2 -1.83 20.68 21.59
N GLY A 3 -1.04 21.74 21.81
CA GLY A 3 0.00 22.15 20.84
C GLY A 3 1.08 21.09 20.62
N ALA A 4 1.64 20.56 21.71
CA ALA A 4 2.67 19.52 21.66
C ALA A 4 2.17 18.22 20.97
N ALA A 5 0.89 17.89 21.14
CA ALA A 5 0.29 16.73 20.47
C ALA A 5 0.17 16.93 18.94
N LEU A 6 -0.23 18.12 18.49
CA LEU A 6 -0.30 18.44 17.06
C LEU A 6 1.08 18.45 16.40
N ASP A 7 2.09 18.95 17.10
CA ASP A 7 3.47 18.96 16.60
C ASP A 7 4.04 17.55 16.49
N ALA A 8 3.76 16.68 17.47
CA ALA A 8 4.10 15.27 17.40
C ALA A 8 3.42 14.56 16.22
N VAL A 9 2.13 14.80 16.00
CA VAL A 9 1.39 14.24 14.86
C VAL A 9 1.97 14.72 13.52
N ARG A 10 2.27 16.01 13.38
CA ARG A 10 2.87 16.57 12.16
C ARG A 10 4.25 15.99 11.87
N ARG A 11 5.06 15.81 12.91
CA ARG A 11 6.39 15.20 12.80
C ARG A 11 6.28 13.74 12.36
N PHE A 12 5.42 12.96 13.03
CA PHE A 12 5.15 11.58 12.66
C PHE A 12 4.66 11.49 11.21
N ALA A 13 3.71 12.34 10.80
CA ALA A 13 3.20 12.33 9.44
C ALA A 13 4.26 12.64 8.38
N ARG A 14 5.22 13.52 8.71
CA ARG A 14 6.33 13.85 7.82
C ARG A 14 7.35 12.71 7.72
N GLU A 15 7.67 12.05 8.83
CA GLU A 15 8.63 10.93 8.88
C GLU A 15 8.04 9.67 8.24
N GLN A 16 6.73 9.44 8.40
CA GLN A 16 6.02 8.23 7.99
C GLN A 16 5.10 8.45 6.78
N TRP A 17 5.36 9.47 5.97
CA TRP A 17 4.52 9.78 4.82
C TRP A 17 4.33 8.60 3.83
N PRO A 18 5.33 7.71 3.55
CA PRO A 18 5.13 6.62 2.60
C PRO A 18 4.11 5.60 3.09
N ILE A 19 4.19 5.22 4.38
CA ILE A 19 3.25 4.27 4.97
C ILE A 19 1.85 4.89 5.08
N LEU A 20 1.75 6.18 5.40
CA LEU A 20 0.46 6.88 5.47
C LEU A 20 -0.24 6.93 4.10
N VAL A 21 0.51 7.17 3.02
CA VAL A 21 -0.05 7.15 1.66
C VAL A 21 -0.59 5.75 1.31
N VAL A 22 0.20 4.70 1.53
CA VAL A 22 -0.22 3.31 1.24
C VAL A 22 -1.42 2.93 2.09
N SER A 23 -1.41 3.23 3.39
CA SER A 23 -2.52 2.96 4.31
C SER A 23 -3.79 3.70 3.90
N ALA A 24 -3.69 4.97 3.48
CA ALA A 24 -4.86 5.73 3.03
C ALA A 24 -5.52 5.09 1.81
N VAL A 25 -4.73 4.68 0.80
CA VAL A 25 -5.27 3.98 -0.39
C VAL A 25 -5.88 2.63 0.01
N PHE A 26 -5.25 1.90 0.94
CA PHE A 26 -5.77 0.63 1.43
C PHE A 26 -7.10 0.79 2.20
N LEU A 27 -7.27 1.85 2.97
CA LEU A 27 -8.54 2.16 3.65
C LEU A 27 -9.67 2.45 2.65
N VAL A 28 -9.38 3.14 1.54
CA VAL A 28 -10.34 3.32 0.45
C VAL A 28 -10.73 1.97 -0.15
N ALA A 29 -9.76 1.08 -0.37
CA ALA A 29 -10.01 -0.26 -0.87
C ALA A 29 -10.93 -1.06 0.07
N LEU A 30 -10.65 -1.01 1.38
CA LEU A 30 -11.47 -1.67 2.40
C LEU A 30 -12.90 -1.12 2.43
N GLY A 31 -13.07 0.20 2.32
CA GLY A 31 -14.39 0.82 2.21
C GLY A 31 -15.19 0.33 0.99
N LEU A 32 -14.52 0.11 -0.15
CA LEU A 32 -15.16 -0.47 -1.34
C LEU A 32 -15.57 -1.93 -1.13
N VAL A 33 -14.74 -2.73 -0.45
CA VAL A 33 -15.07 -4.13 -0.12
C VAL A 33 -16.27 -4.19 0.82
N ILE A 34 -16.29 -3.34 1.87
CA ILE A 34 -17.40 -3.25 2.82
C ILE A 34 -18.70 -2.79 2.12
N ALA A 35 -18.60 -1.94 1.09
CA ALA A 35 -19.73 -1.49 0.28
C ALA A 35 -20.12 -2.48 -0.83
N ASP A 36 -19.74 -3.76 -0.70
CA ASP A 36 -19.98 -4.85 -1.66
C ASP A 36 -19.43 -4.60 -3.08
N ARG A 37 -18.50 -3.65 -3.26
CA ARG A 37 -17.82 -3.38 -4.54
C ARG A 37 -16.53 -4.16 -4.65
N TRP A 38 -16.59 -5.47 -4.38
CA TRP A 38 -15.45 -6.37 -4.27
C TRP A 38 -14.43 -6.27 -5.41
N ARG A 39 -14.88 -6.18 -6.67
CA ARG A 39 -13.98 -6.01 -7.83
C ARG A 39 -13.17 -4.71 -7.74
N ARG A 40 -13.84 -3.59 -7.45
CA ARG A 40 -13.18 -2.28 -7.32
C ARG A 40 -12.28 -2.25 -6.10
N GLY A 41 -12.71 -2.86 -4.99
CA GLY A 41 -11.89 -3.03 -3.80
C GLY A 41 -10.59 -3.77 -4.08
N ALA A 42 -10.66 -4.93 -4.75
CA ALA A 42 -9.49 -5.72 -5.15
C ALA A 42 -8.53 -4.93 -6.06
N LEU A 43 -9.08 -4.17 -7.03
CA LEU A 43 -8.27 -3.30 -7.90
C LEU A 43 -7.52 -2.24 -7.09
N VAL A 44 -8.19 -1.56 -6.15
CA VAL A 44 -7.58 -0.52 -5.33
C VAL A 44 -6.56 -1.12 -4.34
N VAL A 45 -6.76 -2.34 -3.85
CA VAL A 45 -5.72 -3.08 -3.11
C VAL A 45 -4.49 -3.29 -3.99
N GLY A 46 -4.66 -3.77 -5.24
CA GLY A 46 -3.55 -3.95 -6.17
C GLY A 46 -2.78 -2.65 -6.43
N ILE A 47 -3.49 -1.53 -6.58
CA ILE A 47 -2.90 -0.19 -6.70
C ILE A 47 -2.14 0.19 -5.43
N ALA A 48 -2.70 -0.02 -4.24
CA ALA A 48 -2.04 0.30 -2.97
C ALA A 48 -0.71 -0.44 -2.82
N VAL A 49 -0.68 -1.74 -3.15
CA VAL A 49 0.53 -2.56 -3.12
C VAL A 49 1.51 -2.12 -4.21
N GLY A 50 1.03 -1.76 -5.40
CA GLY A 50 1.87 -1.21 -6.47
C GLY A 50 2.54 0.12 -6.09
N VAL A 51 1.81 0.99 -5.38
CA VAL A 51 2.36 2.23 -4.81
C VAL A 51 3.44 1.90 -3.77
N ALA A 52 3.22 0.89 -2.91
CA ALA A 52 4.24 0.43 -1.97
C ALA A 52 5.51 -0.06 -2.68
N ALA A 53 5.37 -0.81 -3.78
CA ALA A 53 6.50 -1.26 -4.60
C ALA A 53 7.26 -0.07 -5.23
N ALA A 54 6.54 0.92 -5.77
CA ALA A 54 7.13 2.12 -6.36
C ALA A 54 7.86 2.97 -5.32
N LEU A 55 7.26 3.17 -4.15
CA LEU A 55 7.92 3.85 -3.03
C LEU A 55 9.18 3.09 -2.60
N ARG A 56 9.11 1.76 -2.48
CA ARG A 56 10.26 0.92 -2.13
C ARG A 56 11.40 1.03 -3.14
N LEU A 57 11.08 1.15 -4.43
CA LEU A 57 12.04 1.36 -5.52
C LEU A 57 12.77 2.70 -5.40
N VAL A 58 12.06 3.78 -5.06
CA VAL A 58 12.61 5.14 -5.05
C VAL A 58 13.30 5.48 -3.73
N LEU A 59 12.86 4.91 -2.61
CA LEU A 59 13.45 5.14 -1.28
C LEU A 59 14.83 4.46 -1.14
N ALA A 60 15.78 5.17 -0.51
CA ALA A 60 17.14 4.71 -0.29
C ALA A 60 17.22 3.58 0.74
N ASP A 61 18.30 2.81 0.68
CA ASP A 61 18.46 1.48 1.28
C ASP A 61 19.46 1.45 2.45
N ASP A 62 19.86 2.61 2.95
CA ASP A 62 21.15 2.92 3.62
C ASP A 62 21.47 2.14 4.93
N THR A 63 20.80 1.02 5.21
CA THR A 63 20.88 0.26 6.46
C THR A 63 20.64 -1.26 6.30
N ALA A 64 20.99 -1.87 5.15
CA ALA A 64 20.67 -3.29 4.92
C ALA A 64 21.33 -4.30 5.90
N GLY A 65 22.39 -3.93 6.64
CA GLY A 65 22.91 -4.62 7.84
C GLY A 65 22.71 -6.15 7.89
N LEU A 66 22.17 -6.67 9.01
CA LEU A 66 21.83 -8.09 9.22
C LEU A 66 20.63 -8.60 8.39
N LEU A 67 19.96 -7.74 7.62
CA LEU A 67 18.78 -8.04 6.81
C LEU A 67 19.10 -8.23 5.32
N ALA A 68 20.38 -8.44 4.96
CA ALA A 68 20.83 -8.77 3.61
C ALA A 68 20.09 -9.98 2.97
N VAL A 69 19.41 -10.81 3.78
CA VAL A 69 18.57 -11.92 3.30
C VAL A 69 17.42 -11.44 2.41
N ARG A 70 16.82 -10.28 2.72
CA ARG A 70 15.70 -9.72 1.94
C ARG A 70 16.14 -8.41 1.29
N SER A 71 16.79 -8.54 0.14
CA SER A 71 17.22 -7.41 -0.68
C SER A 71 16.03 -6.54 -1.11
N LYS A 72 16.30 -5.25 -1.38
CA LYS A 72 15.33 -4.33 -2.00
C LYS A 72 14.72 -4.92 -3.27
N THR A 73 15.52 -5.59 -4.09
CA THR A 73 15.05 -6.25 -5.30
C THR A 73 14.02 -7.33 -5.01
N PHE A 74 14.24 -8.16 -3.99
CA PHE A 74 13.27 -9.18 -3.59
C PHE A 74 11.97 -8.54 -3.09
N ASP A 75 12.07 -7.50 -2.26
CA ASP A 75 10.90 -6.82 -1.72
C ASP A 75 10.05 -6.15 -2.82
N VAL A 76 10.71 -5.41 -3.72
CA VAL A 76 10.04 -4.83 -4.89
C VAL A 76 9.43 -5.92 -5.77
N GLY A 77 10.14 -7.03 -6.03
CA GLY A 77 9.64 -8.14 -6.82
C GLY A 77 8.40 -8.78 -6.19
N ALA A 78 8.43 -9.04 -4.88
CA ALA A 78 7.31 -9.60 -4.14
C ALA A 78 6.10 -8.66 -4.13
N LEU A 79 6.31 -7.37 -3.85
CA LEU A 79 5.23 -6.37 -3.87
C LEU A 79 4.64 -6.22 -5.28
N SER A 80 5.49 -6.19 -6.31
CA SER A 80 5.04 -6.12 -7.71
C SER A 80 4.24 -7.36 -8.11
N ALA A 81 4.66 -8.55 -7.67
CA ALA A 81 3.93 -9.79 -7.92
C ALA A 81 2.55 -9.77 -7.24
N VAL A 82 2.47 -9.37 -5.97
CA VAL A 82 1.18 -9.24 -5.27
C VAL A 82 0.28 -8.20 -5.95
N ALA A 83 0.82 -7.05 -6.32
CA ALA A 83 0.08 -6.01 -7.04
C ALA A 83 -0.49 -6.56 -8.37
N ALA A 84 0.33 -7.27 -9.15
CA ALA A 84 -0.09 -7.89 -10.40
C ALA A 84 -1.17 -8.95 -10.19
N VAL A 85 -1.03 -9.83 -9.20
CA VAL A 85 -2.04 -10.84 -8.86
C VAL A 85 -3.36 -10.18 -8.47
N MET A 86 -3.33 -9.14 -7.63
CA MET A 86 -4.55 -8.44 -7.21
C MET A 86 -5.24 -7.74 -8.38
N VAL A 87 -4.48 -7.08 -9.26
CA VAL A 87 -5.02 -6.48 -10.48
C VAL A 87 -5.62 -7.56 -11.38
N TYR A 88 -4.92 -8.68 -11.60
CA TYR A 88 -5.41 -9.79 -12.40
C TYR A 88 -6.73 -10.36 -11.86
N LEU A 89 -6.82 -10.60 -10.54
CA LEU A 89 -8.06 -11.04 -9.89
C LEU A 89 -9.18 -10.01 -10.09
N ALA A 90 -8.88 -8.72 -9.91
CA ALA A 90 -9.85 -7.66 -10.14
C ALA A 90 -10.32 -7.57 -11.60
N LEU A 91 -9.51 -7.97 -12.57
CA LEU A 91 -9.90 -7.99 -13.99
C LEU A 91 -10.67 -9.25 -14.39
N THR A 92 -10.59 -10.32 -13.60
CA THR A 92 -11.16 -11.64 -13.96
C THR A 92 -12.39 -12.02 -13.15
N ILE A 93 -12.59 -11.43 -11.97
CA ILE A 93 -13.74 -11.73 -11.10
C ILE A 93 -14.95 -10.85 -11.45
N ASP A 94 -16.11 -11.50 -11.60
CA ASP A 94 -17.39 -10.83 -11.82
C ASP A 94 -17.82 -9.97 -10.61
N PRO A 95 -18.56 -8.87 -10.84
CA PRO A 95 -19.12 -8.10 -9.74
C PRO A 95 -20.23 -8.92 -9.07
N LEU A 96 -20.38 -8.78 -7.76
CA LEU A 96 -21.50 -9.35 -7.01
C LEU A 96 -22.82 -8.57 -7.24
N GLY A 97 -23.12 -8.21 -8.49
CA GLY A 97 -24.29 -7.39 -8.86
C GLY A 97 -24.16 -5.89 -8.58
N THR A 98 -22.97 -5.42 -8.19
CA THR A 98 -22.71 -4.04 -7.73
C THR A 98 -21.95 -3.20 -8.79
N GLY A 99 -22.63 -2.98 -9.93
CA GLY A 99 -22.16 -2.24 -11.12
C GLY A 99 -21.24 -1.05 -10.86
#